data_AF-A0A1V4AXD0-F1
#
_entry.id   AF-A0A1V4AXD0-F1
#
_cell.length_a   1.000
_cell.length_b   1.000
_cell.length_c   1.000
_cell.angle_alpha   90.00
_cell.angle_beta   90.00
_cell.angle_gamma   90.00
#
_symmetry.space_group_name_H-M   'P 1'
#
loop_
_entity.id
_entity.type
_entity.pdbx_description
1 polymer ?
#
loop_
_entity_poly.entity_id
_entity_poly.type
_entity_poly.pdbx_seq_one_letter_code
_entity_poly.pdbx_strand_id
1 'polypeptide(L)'
;MAKRAKKIDLVDTLTKTKECLSLLPGETERQRMAHMIPEIIKELEVLREGIGRFPDASEIHHVANAIHTLVSFFNTLKDKPLLAEILLPKKAKSGKTKSVAIDINTLQIQLEGLPTERILEELTKHKKDVLVALSAKLNITANKKLTKDALADRIFKLGFANKRGYNLLGNQ
;
A
#
# COMPACT_ATOMS: atom_id res chain seq x y z
N MET A 1 25.35 -31.63 80.99
CA MET A 1 26.03 -31.46 79.69
C MET A 1 26.05 -29.98 79.34
N ALA A 2 27.23 -29.34 79.36
CA ALA A 2 27.38 -27.90 79.19
C ALA A 2 27.19 -27.50 77.72
N LYS A 3 26.21 -26.63 77.44
CA LYS A 3 26.06 -25.97 76.14
C LYS A 3 27.26 -25.03 75.97
N ARG A 4 28.26 -25.44 75.18
CA ARG A 4 29.34 -24.55 74.74
C ARG A 4 28.70 -23.42 73.93
N ALA A 5 28.58 -22.23 74.52
CA ALA A 5 28.30 -21.02 73.77
C ALA A 5 29.39 -20.89 72.70
N LYS A 6 29.01 -20.94 71.42
CA LYS A 6 29.92 -20.65 70.31
C LYS A 6 30.52 -19.27 70.60
N LYS A 7 31.81 -19.22 70.91
CA LYS A 7 32.56 -17.98 71.02
C LYS A 7 32.47 -17.35 69.64
N ILE A 8 31.71 -16.27 69.51
CA ILE A 8 31.57 -15.52 68.27
C ILE A 8 32.97 -15.10 67.89
N ASP A 9 33.50 -15.69 66.81
CA ASP A 9 34.79 -15.30 66.30
C ASP A 9 34.61 -13.90 65.70
N LEU A 10 35.06 -12.91 66.48
CA LEU A 10 34.96 -11.51 66.11
C LEU A 10 35.62 -11.26 64.75
N VAL A 11 36.68 -12.00 64.43
CA VAL A 11 37.45 -11.86 63.19
C VAL A 11 36.63 -12.38 62.00
N ASP A 12 36.01 -13.55 62.14
CA ASP A 12 35.11 -14.12 61.12
C ASP A 12 33.89 -13.21 60.89
N THR A 13 33.33 -12.65 61.97
CA THR A 13 32.19 -11.72 61.89
C THR A 13 32.57 -10.40 61.20
N LEU A 14 33.75 -9.86 61.52
CA LEU A 14 34.28 -8.64 60.91
C LEU A 14 34.57 -8.85 59.41
N THR A 15 35.11 -10.03 59.06
CA THR A 15 35.41 -10.41 57.68
C THR A 15 34.13 -10.53 56.86
N LYS A 16 33.12 -11.23 57.37
CA LYS A 16 31.79 -11.33 56.74
C LYS A 16 31.12 -9.97 56.60
N THR A 17 31.27 -9.09 57.59
CA THR A 17 30.69 -7.74 57.52
C THR A 17 31.38 -6.91 56.43
N LYS A 18 32.71 -7.03 56.29
CA LYS A 18 33.48 -6.39 55.22
C LYS A 18 33.08 -6.91 53.83
N GLU A 19 32.89 -8.22 53.70
CA GLU A 19 32.39 -8.85 52.46
C GLU A 19 30.98 -8.34 52.13
N CYS A 20 30.06 -8.32 53.09
CA CYS A 20 28.71 -7.78 52.89
C CYS A 20 28.71 -6.28 52.52
N LEU A 21 29.60 -5.48 53.10
CA LEU A 21 29.74 -4.06 52.76
C LEU A 21 30.24 -3.86 51.33
N SER A 22 31.08 -4.77 50.81
CA SER A 22 31.55 -4.73 49.42
C SER A 22 30.48 -5.10 48.39
N LEU A 23 29.39 -5.73 48.83
CA LEU A 23 28.22 -6.04 48.00
C LEU A 23 27.18 -4.91 47.97
N LEU A 24 27.34 -3.90 48.83
CA LEU A 24 26.44 -2.75 48.80
C LEU A 24 26.74 -1.89 47.57
N PRO A 25 25.71 -1.46 46.83
CA PRO A 25 25.92 -0.63 45.67
C PRO A 25 26.63 0.65 46.06
N GLY A 26 27.63 1.02 45.25
CA GLY A 26 28.30 2.30 45.37
C GLY A 26 27.32 3.45 45.16
N GLU A 27 27.70 4.67 45.56
CA GLU A 27 26.85 5.85 45.41
C GLU A 27 26.39 6.07 43.96
N THR A 28 27.29 5.85 42.99
CA THR A 28 27.00 5.92 41.56
C THR A 28 26.02 4.85 41.09
N GLU A 29 26.08 3.65 41.64
CA GLU A 29 25.16 2.56 41.34
C GLU A 29 23.79 2.81 41.96
N ARG A 30 23.74 3.34 43.20
CA ARG A 30 22.47 3.75 43.84
C ARG A 30 21.79 4.85 43.05
N GLN A 31 22.52 5.86 42.63
CA GLN A 31 21.96 6.95 41.81
C GLN A 31 21.48 6.44 40.45
N ARG A 32 22.24 5.54 39.82
CA ARG A 32 21.81 4.88 38.57
C ARG A 32 20.54 4.06 38.77
N MET A 33 20.47 3.24 39.82
CA MET A 33 19.28 2.46 40.16
C MET A 33 18.09 3.36 40.46
N ALA A 34 18.29 4.42 41.24
CA ALA A 34 17.25 5.40 41.55
C ALA A 34 16.71 6.11 40.31
N HIS A 35 17.52 6.28 39.26
CA HIS A 35 17.08 6.86 38.00
C HIS A 35 16.38 5.84 37.08
N MET A 36 16.78 4.56 37.12
CA MET A 36 16.17 3.50 36.30
C MET A 36 14.81 3.05 36.84
N ILE A 37 14.59 3.08 38.16
CA ILE A 37 13.34 2.63 38.79
C ILE A 37 12.09 3.38 38.25
N PRO A 38 12.09 4.73 38.15
CA PRO A 38 10.96 5.47 37.57
C PRO A 38 10.67 5.11 36.10
N GLU A 39 11.71 4.90 35.29
CA GLU A 39 11.55 4.51 33.88
C GLU A 39 10.91 3.12 33.76
N ILE A 40 11.33 2.17 34.58
CA ILE A 40 10.72 0.82 34.63
C ILE A 40 9.25 0.92 35.07
N ILE A 41 8.94 1.74 36.07
CA ILE A 41 7.55 1.95 36.51
C ILE A 41 6.68 2.48 35.36
N LYS A 42 7.20 3.47 34.62
CA LYS A 42 6.51 4.07 33.48
C LYS A 42 6.28 3.06 32.35
N GLU A 43 7.28 2.24 32.01
CA GLU A 43 7.12 1.17 31.01
C GLU A 43 6.08 0.12 31.44
N LEU A 44 6.05 -0.24 32.72
CA LEU A 44 5.04 -1.14 33.28
C LEU A 44 3.63 -0.55 33.26
N GLU A 45 3.48 0.75 33.47
CA GLU A 45 2.19 1.44 33.34
C GLU A 45 1.70 1.45 31.89
N VAL A 46 2.59 1.73 30.92
CA VAL A 46 2.26 1.64 29.48
C VAL A 46 1.85 0.22 29.10
N LEU A 47 2.55 -0.79 29.61
CA LEU A 47 2.19 -2.20 29.39
C LEU A 47 0.82 -2.53 29.99
N ARG A 48 0.54 -2.06 31.22
CA ARG A 48 -0.77 -2.24 31.87
C ARG A 48 -1.90 -1.63 31.05
N GLU A 49 -1.71 -0.40 30.56
CA GLU A 49 -2.69 0.26 29.68
C GLU A 49 -2.83 -0.46 28.34
N GLY A 50 -1.72 -0.95 27.77
CA GLY A 50 -1.73 -1.73 26.54
C GLY A 50 -2.52 -3.02 26.69
N ILE A 51 -2.33 -3.75 27.79
CA ILE A 51 -3.09 -4.97 28.10
C ILE A 51 -4.58 -4.67 28.23
N GLY A 52 -4.95 -3.56 28.88
CA GLY A 52 -6.34 -3.13 29.02
C GLY A 52 -7.04 -2.68 27.73
N ARG A 53 -6.29 -2.52 26.62
CA ARG A 53 -6.85 -2.23 25.28
C ARG A 53 -7.12 -3.47 24.44
N PHE A 54 -6.63 -4.64 24.86
CA PHE A 54 -6.98 -5.87 24.18
C PHE A 54 -8.42 -6.24 24.50
N PRO A 55 -9.20 -6.65 23.50
CA PRO A 55 -10.57 -7.02 23.74
C PRO A 55 -10.62 -8.22 24.67
N ASP A 56 -11.49 -8.16 25.67
CA ASP A 56 -11.69 -9.28 26.59
C ASP A 56 -12.38 -10.46 25.87
N ALA A 57 -12.45 -11.61 26.52
CA ALA A 57 -13.08 -12.80 25.92
C ALA A 57 -14.57 -12.57 25.56
N SER A 58 -15.26 -11.69 26.29
CA SER A 58 -16.66 -11.33 26.05
C SER A 58 -16.80 -10.44 24.82
N GLU A 59 -15.94 -9.44 24.66
CA GLU A 59 -15.87 -8.55 23.51
C GLU A 59 -15.50 -9.31 22.24
N ILE A 60 -14.53 -10.23 22.32
CA ILE A 60 -14.19 -11.13 21.20
C ILE A 60 -15.41 -11.97 20.81
N HIS A 61 -16.13 -12.53 21.79
CA HIS A 61 -17.33 -13.32 21.53
C HIS A 61 -18.46 -12.47 20.90
N HIS A 62 -18.67 -11.26 21.40
CA HIS A 62 -19.64 -10.32 20.86
C HIS A 62 -19.32 -9.93 19.41
N VAL A 63 -18.06 -9.62 19.11
CA VAL A 63 -17.60 -9.31 17.75
C VAL A 63 -17.76 -10.52 16.83
N ALA A 64 -17.41 -11.72 17.30
CA ALA A 64 -17.60 -12.96 16.54
C ALA A 64 -19.08 -13.21 16.23
N ASN A 65 -19.98 -13.00 17.20
CA ASN A 65 -21.42 -13.15 17.00
C ASN A 65 -22.00 -12.07 16.05
N ALA A 66 -21.51 -10.83 16.15
CA ALA A 66 -21.88 -9.76 15.22
C ALA A 66 -21.45 -10.09 13.79
N ILE A 67 -20.23 -10.61 13.59
CA ILE A 67 -19.74 -11.08 12.30
C ILE A 67 -20.62 -12.23 11.78
N HIS A 68 -20.94 -13.22 12.62
CA HIS A 68 -21.81 -14.34 12.24
C HIS A 68 -23.20 -13.86 11.82
N THR A 69 -23.76 -12.87 12.54
CA THR A 69 -25.05 -12.25 12.21
C THR A 69 -24.98 -11.51 10.86
N LEU A 70 -23.92 -10.76 10.60
CA LEU A 70 -23.69 -10.09 9.32
C LEU A 70 -23.58 -11.09 8.16
N VAL A 71 -22.79 -12.15 8.34
CA VAL A 71 -22.65 -13.22 7.33
C VAL A 71 -24.00 -13.88 7.04
N SER A 72 -24.76 -14.18 8.09
CA SER A 72 -26.12 -14.75 7.95
C SER A 72 -27.04 -13.79 7.20
N PHE A 73 -27.01 -12.50 7.53
CA PHE A 73 -27.75 -11.47 6.83
C PHE A 73 -27.38 -11.41 5.34
N PHE A 74 -26.09 -11.38 4.99
CA PHE A 74 -25.65 -11.40 3.58
C PHE A 74 -26.05 -12.68 2.85
N ASN A 75 -26.03 -13.83 3.53
CA ASN A 75 -26.53 -15.09 2.96
C ASN A 75 -28.04 -15.00 2.67
N THR A 76 -28.85 -14.44 3.57
CA THR A 76 -30.29 -14.23 3.30
C THR A 76 -30.55 -13.24 2.17
N LEU A 77 -29.66 -12.25 1.98
CA LEU A 77 -29.74 -11.32 0.85
C LEU A 77 -29.39 -11.99 -0.47
N LYS A 78 -28.53 -13.01 -0.48
CA LYS A 78 -28.21 -13.79 -1.67
C LYS A 78 -29.46 -14.49 -2.23
N ASP A 79 -30.32 -14.99 -1.36
CA ASP A 79 -31.57 -15.66 -1.73
C ASP A 79 -32.71 -14.67 -2.06
N LYS A 80 -32.51 -13.38 -1.81
CA LYS A 80 -33.49 -12.30 -2.05
C LYS A 80 -32.85 -11.16 -2.87
N PRO A 81 -32.60 -11.37 -4.18
CA PRO A 81 -31.83 -10.44 -5.01
C PRO A 81 -32.47 -9.04 -5.12
N LEU A 82 -33.81 -8.96 -5.12
CA LEU A 82 -34.51 -7.67 -5.15
C LEU A 82 -34.32 -6.86 -3.86
N LEU A 83 -34.31 -7.53 -2.70
CA LEU A 83 -34.06 -6.87 -1.41
C LEU A 83 -32.60 -6.42 -1.30
N ALA A 84 -31.67 -7.23 -1.82
CA ALA A 84 -30.26 -6.86 -1.90
C ALA A 84 -30.04 -5.62 -2.77
N GLU A 85 -30.76 -5.46 -3.89
CA GLU A 85 -30.66 -4.27 -4.75
C GLU A 85 -31.25 -3.01 -4.13
N ILE A 86 -32.25 -3.13 -3.24
CA ILE A 86 -32.83 -2.00 -2.49
C ILE A 86 -31.91 -1.57 -1.34
N LEU A 87 -31.34 -2.53 -0.60
CA LEU A 87 -30.51 -2.26 0.58
C LEU A 87 -29.05 -1.94 0.24
N LEU A 88 -28.53 -2.56 -0.82
CA LEU A 88 -27.17 -2.36 -1.32
C LEU A 88 -27.28 -2.02 -2.81
N PRO A 89 -27.82 -0.83 -3.15
CA PRO A 89 -27.95 -0.40 -4.53
C PRO A 89 -26.56 -0.49 -5.16
N LYS A 90 -26.43 -1.38 -6.15
CA LYS A 90 -25.22 -1.46 -6.95
C LYS A 90 -25.02 -0.06 -7.50
N LYS A 91 -24.02 0.68 -6.99
CA LYS A 91 -23.51 1.86 -7.69
C LYS A 91 -23.24 1.35 -9.09
N ALA A 92 -24.02 1.84 -10.06
CA ALA A 92 -23.84 1.48 -11.45
C ALA A 92 -22.35 1.59 -11.73
N LYS A 93 -21.70 0.46 -12.02
CA LYS A 93 -20.30 0.46 -12.43
C LYS A 93 -20.29 1.38 -13.62
N SER A 94 -19.77 2.59 -13.47
CA SER A 94 -19.49 3.44 -14.61
C SER A 94 -18.43 2.65 -15.38
N GLY A 95 -18.89 1.97 -16.43
CA GLY A 95 -18.05 1.31 -17.43
C GLY A 95 -17.32 2.35 -18.25
N LYS A 96 -16.57 3.21 -17.59
CA LYS A 96 -15.57 4.08 -18.17
C LYS A 96 -14.32 3.82 -17.35
N THR A 97 -13.60 2.77 -17.78
CA THR A 97 -12.14 2.75 -17.65
C THR A 97 -11.66 4.19 -17.77
N LYS A 98 -11.00 4.69 -16.72
CA LYS A 98 -10.25 5.94 -16.78
C LYS A 98 -9.23 5.79 -17.91
N SER A 99 -9.66 6.12 -19.12
CA SER A 99 -8.76 6.50 -20.19
C SER A 99 -8.04 7.69 -19.62
N VAL A 100 -6.75 7.53 -19.34
CA VAL A 100 -5.85 8.68 -19.33
C VAL A 100 -6.18 9.41 -20.63
N ALA A 101 -6.76 10.60 -20.52
CA ALA A 101 -7.21 11.35 -21.68
C ALA A 101 -5.95 11.81 -22.40
N ILE A 102 -5.42 10.96 -23.28
CA ILE A 102 -4.38 11.35 -24.22
C ILE A 102 -5.05 12.35 -25.15
N ASP A 103 -4.66 13.61 -25.03
CA ASP A 103 -5.09 14.64 -25.97
C ASP A 103 -4.55 14.29 -27.36
N ILE A 104 -5.47 13.95 -28.26
CA ILE A 104 -5.15 13.54 -29.63
C ILE A 104 -4.52 14.70 -30.41
N ASN A 105 -4.74 15.96 -29.99
CA ASN A 105 -4.05 17.11 -30.58
C ASN A 105 -2.58 17.12 -30.24
N THR A 106 -2.26 17.00 -28.95
CA THR A 106 -0.88 16.88 -28.49
C THR A 106 -0.17 15.68 -29.14
N LEU A 107 -0.83 14.52 -29.22
CA LEU A 107 -0.25 13.33 -29.87
C LEU A 107 0.06 13.57 -31.35
N GLN A 108 -0.83 14.20 -32.10
CA GLN A 108 -0.58 14.51 -33.51
C GLN A 108 0.64 15.42 -33.67
N ILE A 109 0.73 16.51 -32.90
CA ILE A 109 1.84 17.46 -32.96
C ILE A 109 3.17 16.77 -32.62
N GLN A 110 3.17 15.90 -31.61
CA GLN A 110 4.35 15.10 -31.26
C GLN A 110 4.79 14.21 -32.42
N LEU A 111 3.86 13.49 -33.06
CA LEU A 111 4.18 12.63 -34.20
C LEU A 111 4.65 13.43 -35.43
N GLU A 112 4.11 14.63 -35.64
CA GLU A 112 4.55 15.54 -36.71
C GLU A 112 5.98 16.07 -36.48
N GLY A 113 6.42 16.18 -35.23
CA GLY A 113 7.79 16.58 -34.87
C GLY A 113 8.83 15.46 -34.89
N LEU A 114 8.41 14.19 -34.98
CA LEU A 114 9.33 13.05 -35.00
C LEU A 114 9.88 12.75 -36.40
N PRO A 115 11.11 12.22 -36.51
CA PRO A 115 11.62 11.69 -37.77
C PRO A 115 10.76 10.50 -38.25
N THR A 116 10.60 10.36 -39.56
CA THR A 116 9.63 9.44 -40.17
C THR A 116 9.83 7.99 -39.70
N GLU A 117 11.08 7.58 -39.49
CA GLU A 117 11.46 6.23 -39.07
C GLU A 117 10.95 5.90 -37.66
N ARG A 118 10.76 6.91 -36.79
CA ARG A 118 10.34 6.73 -35.39
C ARG A 118 8.84 6.82 -35.17
N ILE A 119 8.07 7.31 -36.15
CA ILE A 119 6.63 7.51 -36.00
C ILE A 119 5.91 6.18 -35.79
N LEU A 120 6.30 5.12 -36.51
CA LEU A 120 5.67 3.82 -36.38
C LEU A 120 5.93 3.18 -35.01
N GLU A 121 7.16 3.30 -34.51
CA GLU A 121 7.53 2.84 -33.16
C GLU A 121 6.76 3.59 -32.07
N GLU A 122 6.50 4.89 -32.26
CA GLU A 122 5.73 5.67 -31.30
C GLU A 122 4.24 5.29 -31.34
N LEU A 123 3.67 5.11 -32.54
CA LEU A 123 2.27 4.69 -32.71
C LEU A 123 1.99 3.33 -32.06
N THR A 124 2.91 2.37 -32.13
CA THR A 124 2.72 1.03 -31.53
C THR A 124 2.76 1.05 -30.01
N LYS A 125 3.22 2.13 -29.35
CA LYS A 125 3.15 2.28 -27.88
C LYS A 125 1.74 2.61 -27.38
N HIS A 126 0.90 3.21 -28.22
CA HIS A 126 -0.44 3.64 -27.82
C HIS A 126 -1.50 2.52 -27.85
N LYS A 127 -2.58 2.69 -27.10
CA LYS A 127 -3.72 1.76 -27.10
C LYS A 127 -4.51 1.89 -28.41
N LYS A 128 -5.18 0.81 -28.81
CA LYS A 128 -6.00 0.76 -30.03
C LYS A 128 -7.04 1.89 -30.09
N ASP A 129 -7.69 2.22 -28.96
CA ASP A 129 -8.70 3.28 -28.91
C ASP A 129 -8.13 4.67 -29.24
N VAL A 130 -6.90 4.94 -28.81
CA VAL A 130 -6.18 6.20 -29.10
C VAL A 130 -5.83 6.26 -30.59
N LEU A 131 -5.39 5.14 -31.17
CA LEU A 131 -5.13 5.05 -32.62
C LEU A 131 -6.40 5.22 -33.45
N VAL A 132 -7.54 4.68 -32.99
CA VAL A 132 -8.84 4.89 -33.65
C VAL A 132 -9.22 6.37 -33.62
N ALA A 133 -9.08 7.04 -32.48
CA ALA A 133 -9.35 8.48 -32.36
C ALA A 133 -8.41 9.33 -33.24
N LEU A 134 -7.11 8.98 -33.28
CA LEU A 134 -6.13 9.63 -34.15
C LEU A 134 -6.45 9.41 -35.65
N SER A 135 -6.85 8.21 -36.03
CA SER A 135 -7.24 7.91 -37.42
C SER A 135 -8.46 8.72 -37.86
N ALA A 136 -9.47 8.86 -36.99
CA ALA A 136 -10.64 9.69 -37.25
C ALA A 136 -10.25 11.16 -37.45
N LYS A 137 -9.32 11.67 -36.63
CA LYS A 137 -8.83 13.04 -36.74
C LYS A 137 -8.05 13.30 -38.04
N LEU A 138 -7.28 12.31 -38.48
CA LEU A 138 -6.51 12.37 -39.74
C LEU A 138 -7.38 12.07 -40.98
N ASN A 139 -8.70 11.90 -40.82
CA ASN A 139 -9.64 11.50 -41.87
C ASN A 139 -9.25 10.16 -42.55
N ILE A 140 -8.66 9.24 -41.80
CA ILE A 140 -8.27 7.91 -42.25
C ILE A 140 -9.38 6.92 -41.86
N THR A 141 -9.99 6.26 -42.84
CA THR A 141 -11.02 5.24 -42.58
C THR A 141 -10.41 4.03 -41.88
N ALA A 142 -10.58 3.94 -40.56
CA ALA A 142 -10.16 2.79 -39.77
C ALA A 142 -11.31 1.80 -39.58
N ASN A 143 -11.13 0.55 -40.05
CA ASN A 143 -12.07 -0.52 -39.73
C ASN A 143 -11.80 -1.01 -38.30
N LYS A 144 -12.83 -1.01 -37.44
CA LYS A 144 -12.73 -1.48 -36.03
C LYS A 144 -12.22 -2.92 -35.90
N LYS A 145 -12.37 -3.74 -36.95
CA LYS A 145 -11.86 -5.13 -37.01
C LYS A 145 -10.35 -5.24 -37.24
N LEU A 146 -9.65 -4.16 -37.57
CA LEU A 146 -8.20 -4.20 -37.76
C LEU A 146 -7.45 -4.45 -36.45
N THR A 147 -6.31 -5.15 -36.55
CA THR A 147 -5.38 -5.30 -35.42
C THR A 147 -4.75 -3.95 -35.08
N LYS A 148 -4.22 -3.82 -33.86
CA LYS A 148 -3.56 -2.58 -33.39
C LYS A 148 -2.41 -2.19 -34.33
N ASP A 149 -1.60 -3.16 -34.74
CA ASP A 149 -0.41 -2.91 -35.57
C ASP A 149 -0.80 -2.54 -37.01
N ALA A 150 -1.82 -3.18 -37.58
CA ALA A 150 -2.35 -2.80 -38.89
C ALA A 150 -2.96 -1.39 -38.89
N LEU A 151 -3.55 -0.96 -37.77
CA LEU A 151 -4.04 0.39 -37.61
C LEU A 151 -2.90 1.41 -37.49
N ALA A 152 -1.85 1.10 -36.72
CA ALA A 152 -0.65 1.93 -36.61
C ALA A 152 0.05 2.10 -37.97
N ASP A 153 0.24 1.01 -38.72
CA ASP A 153 0.85 1.02 -40.07
C ASP A 153 0.03 1.88 -41.05
N ARG A 154 -1.30 1.78 -41.00
CA ARG A 154 -2.19 2.58 -41.86
C ARG A 154 -2.14 4.06 -41.52
N ILE A 155 -2.11 4.41 -40.23
CA ILE A 155 -1.96 5.80 -39.77
C ILE A 155 -0.59 6.35 -40.22
N PHE A 156 0.47 5.56 -40.07
CA PHE A 156 1.80 5.93 -40.51
C PHE A 156 1.84 6.22 -42.02
N LYS A 157 1.39 5.26 -42.85
CA LYS A 157 1.43 5.38 -44.32
C LYS A 157 0.59 6.54 -44.85
N LEU A 158 -0.69 6.59 -44.47
CA LEU A 158 -1.63 7.58 -45.02
C LEU A 158 -1.56 8.93 -44.32
N GLY A 159 -1.27 8.93 -43.02
CA GLY A 159 -1.28 10.14 -42.19
C GLY A 159 0.02 10.93 -42.23
N PHE A 160 1.17 10.26 -42.34
CA PHE A 160 2.48 10.89 -42.16
C PHE A 160 3.42 10.66 -43.35
N ALA A 161 3.67 9.41 -43.75
CA ALA A 161 4.62 9.09 -44.80
C ALA A 161 4.19 9.67 -46.16
N ASN A 162 2.94 9.45 -46.56
CA ASN A 162 2.42 10.02 -47.82
C ASN A 162 2.43 11.55 -47.79
N LYS A 163 1.94 12.19 -46.72
CA LYS A 163 1.92 13.65 -46.61
C LYS A 163 3.33 14.24 -46.71
N ARG A 164 4.30 13.67 -46.01
CA ARG A 164 5.70 14.12 -46.06
C ARG A 164 6.33 13.89 -47.43
N GLY A 165 6.05 12.76 -48.08
CA GLY A 165 6.48 12.49 -49.44
C GLY A 165 5.93 13.50 -50.45
N TYR A 166 4.64 13.81 -50.40
CA TYR A 166 4.04 14.85 -51.26
C TYR A 166 4.56 16.26 -50.96
N ASN A 167 4.82 16.60 -49.69
CA ASN A 167 5.41 17.89 -49.33
C ASN A 167 6.85 18.06 -49.87
N LEU A 168 7.62 16.96 -49.96
CA LEU A 168 8.96 16.98 -50.57
C LEU A 168 8.90 17.15 -52.09
N LEU A 169 7.84 16.65 -52.74
CA LEU A 169 7.64 16.80 -54.19
C LEU A 169 6.98 18.13 -54.58
N GLY A 170 6.21 18.75 -53.67
CA GLY A 170 5.51 20.02 -53.91
C GLY A 170 6.31 21.28 -53.60
N ASN A 171 7.48 21.15 -52.98
CA ASN A 171 8.43 22.25 -52.70
C ASN A 171 9.59 22.29 -53.73
N GLN A 172 9.37 21.78 -54.94
CA GLN A 172 10.22 22.04 -56.12
C GLN A 172 9.59 23.11 -57.00
#